data_AF-A0A8B6LPF5-F1
#
_entry.id   AF-A0A8B6LPF5-F1
#
_cell.length_a   1.000
_cell.length_b   1.000
_cell.length_c   1.000
_cell.angle_alpha   90.00
_cell.angle_beta   90.00
_cell.angle_gamma   90.00
#
_symmetry.space_group_name_H-M   'P 1'
#
loop_
_entity.id
_entity.type
_entity.pdbx_description
1 polymer ?
#
loop_
_entity_poly.entity_id
_entity_poly.type
_entity_poly.pdbx_seq_one_letter_code
_entity_poly.pdbx_strand_id
1 'polypeptide(L)'
;MSSNIRAPLPDRKVTTTDELIAATREGGAQRFIVHGKLANAPSIRLAPGQALCGEDDQSSITFADGSEGLQLTTDNEIRLLRLTASPAQRVIFNDTQVDSLGRMRLTRVTATGQVQILARDAVKGGHVDVDGLDIVAADARARSDRPQGFGVHVLQGAFTLWNMQQDERSVVTARLVGLSAGREGAPVRGSGIFVSGAGFTGGKLVAALLETGAVYSDGGIAPGTPDQITGGVFTVFNAHVDEVRNRGPVVTYGVNDMVLDNWGNVDRWTVEEKLTSYGPSGIGFVNFNIVNTLKVRAPIETFGAGARGFNVYAGTVGLAEFDRVTTHANGAVGIQISQPIGRLVVHRGVETFGGTGDSLVKGVVMKLAAIALSIKPGGSAQAIEIDGGLTTHGEGVAPMELHGAIGTFKVGGGLAAAGGGFDKI
;
A
#
# COMPACT_ATOMS: atom_id res chain seq x y z
N MET A 1 -20.14 -15.49 23.15
CA MET A 1 -20.50 -15.85 21.76
C MET A 1 -19.75 -17.13 21.44
N SER A 2 -20.49 -18.18 21.07
CA SER A 2 -19.99 -19.55 20.97
C SER A 2 -18.83 -19.65 19.98
N SER A 3 -17.68 -20.14 20.45
CA SER A 3 -16.59 -20.58 19.59
C SER A 3 -17.07 -21.79 18.79
N ASN A 4 -17.43 -21.59 17.52
CA ASN A 4 -17.60 -22.69 16.57
C ASN A 4 -16.22 -23.33 16.36
N ILE A 5 -15.87 -24.28 17.23
CA ILE A 5 -14.76 -25.19 17.01
C ILE A 5 -15.19 -26.08 15.83
N ARG A 6 -14.76 -25.69 14.62
CA ARG A 6 -14.88 -26.54 13.42
C ARG A 6 -14.20 -27.88 13.76
N ALA A 7 -14.87 -29.00 13.49
CA ALA A 7 -14.23 -30.31 13.58
C ALA A 7 -12.92 -30.28 12.75
N PRO A 8 -11.82 -30.87 13.24
CA PRO A 8 -10.56 -30.86 12.53
C PRO A 8 -10.76 -31.51 11.15
N LEU A 9 -10.28 -30.82 10.10
CA LEU A 9 -10.29 -31.36 8.75
C LEU A 9 -9.47 -32.66 8.71
N PRO A 10 -9.91 -33.71 7.99
CA PRO A 10 -9.10 -34.90 7.82
C PRO A 10 -7.80 -34.55 7.10
N ASP A 11 -6.69 -35.09 7.58
CA ASP A 11 -5.36 -34.86 7.01
C ASP A 11 -5.07 -35.86 5.90
N ARG A 12 -4.51 -35.36 4.80
CA ARG A 12 -3.90 -36.18 3.75
C ARG A 12 -2.53 -35.64 3.42
N LYS A 13 -1.52 -36.45 3.68
CA LYS A 13 -0.15 -36.15 3.25
C LYS A 13 -0.06 -36.31 1.74
N VAL A 14 0.59 -35.33 1.09
CA VAL A 14 0.90 -35.34 -0.34
C VAL A 14 2.40 -35.11 -0.51
N THR A 15 3.04 -35.95 -1.30
CA THR A 15 4.49 -35.98 -1.49
C THR A 15 4.89 -35.71 -2.94
N THR A 16 3.93 -35.77 -3.86
CA THR A 16 4.13 -35.47 -5.28
C THR A 16 3.10 -34.48 -5.81
N THR A 17 3.43 -33.82 -6.91
CA THR A 17 2.52 -32.92 -7.62
C THR A 17 1.26 -33.65 -8.08
N ASP A 18 1.40 -34.87 -8.61
CA ASP A 18 0.27 -35.68 -9.09
C ASP A 18 -0.68 -36.09 -7.96
N GLU A 19 -0.13 -36.47 -6.79
CA GLU A 19 -0.93 -36.74 -5.59
C GLU A 19 -1.74 -35.52 -5.16
N LEU A 20 -1.13 -34.33 -5.17
CA LEU A 20 -1.83 -33.09 -4.81
C LEU A 20 -2.93 -32.75 -5.83
N ILE A 21 -2.67 -32.91 -7.12
CA ILE A 21 -3.67 -32.67 -8.17
C ILE A 21 -4.85 -33.64 -8.04
N ALA A 22 -4.57 -34.92 -7.82
CA ALA A 22 -5.61 -35.93 -7.63
C ALA A 22 -6.45 -35.60 -6.39
N ALA A 23 -5.78 -35.30 -5.27
CA ALA A 23 -6.43 -35.04 -4.00
C ALA A 23 -7.35 -33.79 -4.04
N THR A 24 -6.94 -32.71 -4.70
CA THR A 24 -7.75 -31.48 -4.78
C THR A 24 -9.02 -31.66 -5.62
N ARG A 25 -9.07 -32.67 -6.51
CA ARG A 25 -10.24 -32.99 -7.34
C ARG A 25 -11.29 -33.86 -6.65
N GLU A 26 -10.93 -34.58 -5.59
CA GLU A 26 -11.83 -35.52 -4.90
C GLU A 26 -12.97 -34.83 -4.13
N GLY A 27 -12.95 -33.49 -4.05
CA GLY A 27 -13.98 -32.70 -3.36
C GLY A 27 -13.96 -32.87 -1.85
N GLY A 28 -14.87 -32.19 -1.15
CA GLY A 28 -14.96 -32.24 0.31
C GLY A 28 -13.91 -31.40 1.04
N ALA A 29 -14.26 -30.98 2.26
CA ALA A 29 -13.37 -30.21 3.11
C ALA A 29 -12.27 -31.13 3.67
N GLN A 30 -11.03 -30.90 3.25
CA GLN A 30 -9.86 -31.72 3.60
C GLN A 30 -8.64 -30.83 3.77
N ARG A 31 -7.70 -31.24 4.62
CA ARG A 31 -6.40 -30.58 4.77
C ARG A 31 -5.30 -31.40 4.11
N PHE A 32 -4.67 -30.84 3.09
CA PHE A 32 -3.54 -31.44 2.40
C PHE A 32 -2.24 -30.98 3.03
N ILE A 33 -1.42 -31.92 3.49
CA ILE A 33 -0.11 -31.66 4.08
C ILE A 33 0.96 -31.91 3.03
N VAL A 34 1.53 -30.84 2.48
CA VAL A 34 2.61 -30.87 1.50
C VAL A 34 3.91 -31.21 2.21
N HIS A 35 4.50 -32.33 1.83
CA HIS A 35 5.78 -32.77 2.34
C HIS A 35 6.88 -32.55 1.31
N GLY A 36 7.86 -31.73 1.66
CA GLY A 36 8.99 -31.41 0.79
C GLY A 36 8.63 -30.44 -0.33
N LYS A 37 9.25 -30.62 -1.49
CA LYS A 37 9.22 -29.65 -2.59
C LYS A 37 8.51 -30.25 -3.80
N LEU A 38 7.35 -29.71 -4.13
CA LEU A 38 6.62 -30.04 -5.34
C LEU A 38 7.03 -29.08 -6.46
N ALA A 39 7.26 -29.59 -7.65
CA ALA A 39 7.75 -28.82 -8.79
C ALA A 39 6.91 -29.05 -10.03
N ASN A 40 7.01 -28.13 -10.99
CA ASN A 40 6.30 -28.13 -12.26
C ASN A 40 4.78 -28.36 -12.11
N ALA A 41 4.21 -27.79 -11.04
CA ALA A 41 2.78 -27.87 -10.81
C ALA A 41 2.01 -27.06 -11.86
N PRO A 42 0.94 -27.59 -12.47
CA PRO A 42 -0.02 -26.75 -13.17
C PRO A 42 -0.71 -25.82 -12.16
N SER A 43 -1.52 -24.88 -12.63
CA SER A 43 -2.43 -24.16 -11.74
C SER A 43 -3.33 -25.16 -11.01
N ILE A 44 -3.45 -25.00 -9.69
CA ILE A 44 -4.23 -25.88 -8.82
C ILE A 44 -5.42 -25.10 -8.30
N ARG A 45 -6.61 -25.69 -8.36
CA ARG A 45 -7.83 -25.11 -7.79
C ARG A 45 -8.20 -25.86 -6.51
N LEU A 46 -8.39 -25.13 -5.42
CA LEU A 46 -8.93 -25.70 -4.18
C LEU A 46 -10.46 -25.66 -4.20
N ALA A 47 -11.10 -26.79 -3.89
CA ALA A 47 -12.53 -26.86 -3.67
C ALA A 47 -12.93 -26.16 -2.36
N PRO A 48 -14.22 -25.83 -2.17
CA PRO A 48 -14.68 -25.15 -0.96
C PRO A 48 -14.29 -25.88 0.32
N GLY A 49 -13.76 -25.14 1.29
CA GLY A 49 -13.37 -25.65 2.61
C GLY A 49 -12.05 -26.44 2.65
N GLN A 50 -11.36 -26.61 1.53
CA GLN A 50 -10.05 -27.28 1.51
C GLN A 50 -8.95 -26.37 2.06
N ALA A 51 -7.98 -27.00 2.73
CA ALA A 51 -6.78 -26.35 3.25
C ALA A 51 -5.52 -26.97 2.64
N LEU A 52 -4.53 -26.14 2.33
CA LEU A 52 -3.22 -26.56 1.84
C LEU A 52 -2.15 -26.06 2.82
N CYS A 53 -1.50 -26.99 3.51
CA CYS A 53 -0.53 -26.70 4.56
C CYS A 53 0.82 -27.32 4.22
N GLY A 54 1.91 -26.62 4.47
CA GLY A 54 3.23 -27.25 4.50
C GLY A 54 3.41 -28.07 5.77
N GLU A 55 4.25 -29.10 5.69
CA GLU A 55 4.69 -29.85 6.86
C GLU A 55 5.67 -28.99 7.71
N ASP A 56 6.47 -28.16 7.04
CA ASP A 56 7.51 -27.32 7.64
C ASP A 56 7.78 -26.05 6.81
N ASP A 57 8.69 -25.18 7.28
CA ASP A 57 9.10 -23.94 6.57
C ASP A 57 9.84 -24.21 5.24
N GLN A 58 10.20 -25.46 4.91
CA GLN A 58 10.84 -25.85 3.65
C GLN A 58 9.85 -26.36 2.61
N SER A 59 8.61 -26.59 3.02
CA SER A 59 7.54 -27.11 2.17
C SER A 59 7.18 -26.09 1.09
N SER A 60 7.25 -26.51 -0.18
CA SER A 60 7.11 -25.59 -1.30
C SER A 60 6.40 -26.17 -2.51
N ILE A 61 5.75 -25.30 -3.27
CA ILE A 61 5.19 -25.61 -4.59
C ILE A 61 5.72 -24.61 -5.60
N THR A 62 6.40 -25.12 -6.63
CA THR A 62 6.80 -24.34 -7.80
C THR A 62 5.87 -24.68 -8.96
N PHE A 63 5.19 -23.67 -9.48
CA PHE A 63 4.30 -23.77 -10.63
C PHE A 63 5.10 -23.75 -11.94
N ALA A 64 4.59 -24.44 -12.95
CA ALA A 64 5.19 -24.49 -14.28
C ALA A 64 5.23 -23.10 -14.93
N ASP A 65 6.23 -22.87 -15.79
CA ASP A 65 6.40 -21.58 -16.46
C ASP A 65 5.14 -21.12 -17.19
N GLY A 66 4.80 -19.84 -17.01
CA GLY A 66 3.59 -19.24 -17.59
C GLY A 66 2.27 -19.66 -16.91
N SER A 67 2.28 -20.64 -16.00
CA SER A 67 1.09 -21.00 -15.23
C SER A 67 0.85 -20.00 -14.10
N GLU A 68 -0.42 -19.76 -13.81
CA GLU A 68 -0.83 -19.19 -12.54
C GLU A 68 -0.67 -20.23 -11.43
N GLY A 69 -0.70 -19.76 -10.19
CA GLY A 69 -0.54 -20.60 -9.02
C GLY A 69 -1.86 -21.19 -8.52
N LEU A 70 -2.16 -20.90 -7.26
CA LEU A 70 -3.27 -21.47 -6.54
C LEU A 70 -4.55 -20.64 -6.71
N GLN A 71 -5.58 -21.25 -7.28
CA GLN A 71 -6.93 -20.70 -7.35
C GLN A 71 -7.76 -21.12 -6.13
N LEU A 72 -8.16 -20.14 -5.33
CA LEU A 72 -9.01 -20.30 -4.15
C LEU A 72 -10.49 -20.16 -4.52
N THR A 73 -11.38 -20.78 -3.76
CA THR A 73 -12.84 -20.71 -3.88
C THR A 73 -13.48 -20.13 -2.62
N THR A 74 -14.11 -20.94 -1.79
CA THR A 74 -14.81 -20.51 -0.57
C THR A 74 -14.18 -21.21 0.63
N ASP A 75 -13.93 -20.49 1.72
CA ASP A 75 -13.42 -21.08 2.98
C ASP A 75 -12.06 -21.78 2.87
N ASN A 76 -11.18 -21.36 1.97
CA ASN A 76 -9.85 -21.97 1.84
C ASN A 76 -8.82 -21.43 2.83
N GLU A 77 -7.88 -22.29 3.21
CA GLU A 77 -6.76 -21.95 4.09
C GLU A 77 -5.43 -22.39 3.47
N ILE A 78 -4.47 -21.45 3.39
CA ILE A 78 -3.09 -21.72 3.00
C ILE A 78 -2.19 -21.43 4.18
N ARG A 79 -1.35 -22.39 4.57
CA ARG A 79 -0.51 -22.24 5.76
C ARG A 79 0.89 -22.80 5.57
N LEU A 80 1.90 -22.08 6.05
CA LEU A 80 3.28 -22.56 6.17
C LEU A 80 3.83 -23.06 4.82
N LEU A 81 3.73 -22.26 3.77
CA LEU A 81 4.11 -22.67 2.41
C LEU A 81 4.90 -21.60 1.67
N ARG A 82 5.89 -22.05 0.92
CA ARG A 82 6.50 -21.27 -0.16
C ARG A 82 5.83 -21.60 -1.49
N LEU A 83 5.18 -20.62 -2.11
CA LEU A 83 4.56 -20.73 -3.42
C LEU A 83 5.33 -19.90 -4.44
N THR A 84 5.67 -20.48 -5.58
CA THR A 84 6.50 -19.82 -6.60
C THR A 84 5.89 -19.99 -7.97
N ALA A 85 5.44 -18.87 -8.55
CA ALA A 85 5.14 -18.73 -9.98
C ALA A 85 6.09 -17.68 -10.59
N SER A 86 6.03 -17.47 -11.90
CA SER A 86 6.76 -16.35 -12.52
C SER A 86 6.25 -15.01 -11.93
N PRO A 87 7.10 -13.98 -11.72
CA PRO A 87 6.69 -12.73 -11.08
C PRO A 87 5.47 -12.03 -11.72
N ALA A 88 5.31 -12.15 -13.05
CA ALA A 88 4.18 -11.58 -13.78
C ALA A 88 2.84 -12.33 -13.60
N GLN A 89 2.88 -13.54 -13.04
CA GLN A 89 1.71 -14.39 -12.82
C GLN A 89 1.12 -14.17 -11.43
N ARG A 90 -0.16 -14.53 -11.27
CA ARG A 90 -0.78 -14.64 -9.95
C ARG A 90 -0.36 -15.95 -9.33
N VAL A 91 0.29 -15.93 -8.17
CA VAL A 91 0.66 -17.13 -7.43
C VAL A 91 -0.45 -17.58 -6.47
N ILE A 92 -1.28 -16.63 -6.01
CA ILE A 92 -2.52 -16.89 -5.29
C ILE A 92 -3.59 -15.98 -5.88
N PHE A 93 -4.73 -16.55 -6.25
CA PHE A 93 -5.89 -15.80 -6.71
C PHE A 93 -7.18 -16.52 -6.37
N ASN A 94 -8.34 -15.88 -6.50
CA ASN A 94 -9.63 -16.55 -6.30
C ASN A 94 -10.42 -16.71 -7.59
N ASP A 95 -11.21 -17.78 -7.62
CA ASP A 95 -12.36 -17.95 -8.49
C ASP A 95 -13.39 -16.84 -8.19
N THR A 96 -13.76 -16.07 -9.21
CA THR A 96 -14.77 -15.01 -9.09
C THR A 96 -16.18 -15.50 -9.41
N GLN A 97 -16.34 -16.79 -9.76
CA GLN A 97 -17.64 -17.39 -10.09
C GLN A 97 -18.34 -18.04 -8.88
N VAL A 98 -17.73 -18.01 -7.69
CA VAL A 98 -18.39 -18.43 -6.45
C VAL A 98 -19.15 -17.26 -5.82
N ASP A 99 -20.23 -17.54 -5.09
CA ASP A 99 -21.08 -16.49 -4.49
C ASP A 99 -20.36 -15.68 -3.40
N SER A 100 -19.43 -16.32 -2.69
CA SER A 100 -18.71 -15.71 -1.57
C SER A 100 -17.30 -16.30 -1.40
N LEU A 101 -16.39 -15.46 -0.91
CA LEU A 101 -15.06 -15.91 -0.44
C LEU A 101 -15.19 -16.81 0.80
N GLY A 102 -16.31 -16.75 1.53
CA GLY A 102 -16.42 -17.33 2.86
C GLY A 102 -15.39 -16.69 3.80
N ARG A 103 -14.58 -17.49 4.49
CA ARG A 103 -13.40 -17.05 5.23
C ARG A 103 -12.12 -17.64 4.65
N MET A 104 -11.40 -16.84 3.87
CA MET A 104 -10.08 -17.17 3.34
C MET A 104 -8.98 -16.86 4.36
N ARG A 105 -8.01 -17.75 4.49
CA ARG A 105 -6.87 -17.57 5.41
C ARG A 105 -5.54 -17.83 4.73
N LEU A 106 -4.61 -16.89 4.86
CA LEU A 106 -3.21 -17.06 4.47
C LEU A 106 -2.33 -16.87 5.71
N THR A 107 -1.61 -17.91 6.12
CA THR A 107 -0.80 -17.86 7.36
C THR A 107 0.62 -18.34 7.10
N ARG A 108 1.63 -17.50 7.37
CA ARG A 108 3.05 -17.80 7.15
C ARG A 108 3.31 -18.29 5.73
N VAL A 109 2.94 -17.48 4.75
CA VAL A 109 3.09 -17.79 3.32
C VAL A 109 4.20 -16.94 2.74
N THR A 110 5.12 -17.57 2.00
CA THR A 110 6.09 -16.87 1.16
C THR A 110 5.70 -17.04 -0.30
N ALA A 111 5.66 -15.94 -1.05
CA ALA A 111 5.12 -15.90 -2.41
C ALA A 111 6.12 -15.27 -3.40
N THR A 112 6.27 -15.90 -4.57
CA THR A 112 6.82 -15.27 -5.77
C THR A 112 5.74 -15.27 -6.85
N GLY A 113 5.38 -14.09 -7.34
CA GLY A 113 4.16 -13.82 -8.10
C GLY A 113 3.17 -12.98 -7.28
N GLN A 114 2.13 -12.47 -7.95
CA GLN A 114 1.12 -11.62 -7.33
C GLN A 114 0.15 -12.43 -6.45
N VAL A 115 -0.24 -11.88 -5.30
CA VAL A 115 -1.37 -12.37 -4.49
C VAL A 115 -2.56 -11.43 -4.73
N GLN A 116 -3.62 -11.94 -5.37
CA GLN A 116 -4.76 -11.13 -5.80
C GLN A 116 -6.10 -11.76 -5.36
N ILE A 117 -6.81 -11.11 -4.44
CA ILE A 117 -8.14 -11.53 -4.00
C ILE A 117 -9.16 -10.47 -4.40
N LEU A 118 -10.16 -10.87 -5.18
CA LEU A 118 -11.16 -9.99 -5.75
C LEU A 118 -12.58 -10.43 -5.33
N ALA A 119 -13.38 -9.49 -4.84
CA ALA A 119 -14.83 -9.62 -4.89
C ALA A 119 -15.33 -8.99 -6.19
N ARG A 120 -15.47 -9.83 -7.22
CA ARG A 120 -15.91 -9.48 -8.57
C ARG A 120 -16.87 -10.56 -9.07
N ASP A 121 -17.63 -10.25 -10.12
CA ASP A 121 -18.55 -11.18 -10.77
C ASP A 121 -19.58 -11.73 -9.77
N ALA A 122 -19.56 -13.03 -9.47
CA ALA A 122 -20.47 -13.67 -8.53
C ALA A 122 -20.13 -13.38 -7.06
N VAL A 123 -18.87 -13.09 -6.73
CA VAL A 123 -18.42 -12.94 -5.34
C VAL A 123 -18.99 -11.67 -4.71
N LYS A 124 -19.97 -11.81 -3.81
CA LYS A 124 -20.65 -10.67 -3.15
C LYS A 124 -20.01 -10.21 -1.84
N GLY A 125 -19.07 -10.97 -1.30
CA GLY A 125 -18.37 -10.60 -0.08
C GLY A 125 -17.67 -11.78 0.58
N GLY A 126 -17.21 -11.55 1.81
CA GLY A 126 -16.55 -12.56 2.64
C GLY A 126 -15.53 -11.94 3.59
N HIS A 127 -14.67 -12.78 4.15
CA HIS A 127 -13.62 -12.39 5.08
C HIS A 127 -12.26 -12.92 4.62
N VAL A 128 -11.23 -12.07 4.72
CA VAL A 128 -9.85 -12.42 4.40
C VAL A 128 -8.98 -12.17 5.63
N ASP A 129 -8.41 -13.24 6.19
CA ASP A 129 -7.35 -13.15 7.20
C ASP A 129 -6.00 -13.42 6.55
N VAL A 130 -5.05 -12.53 6.78
CA VAL A 130 -3.64 -12.74 6.44
C VAL A 130 -2.80 -12.56 7.70
N ASP A 131 -1.90 -13.49 7.95
CA ASP A 131 -0.95 -13.45 9.06
C ASP A 131 0.43 -13.93 8.58
N GLY A 132 1.33 -12.98 8.33
CA GLY A 132 2.69 -13.27 7.86
C GLY A 132 2.73 -13.69 6.39
N LEU A 133 2.41 -12.77 5.48
CA LEU A 133 2.58 -12.94 4.03
C LEU A 133 3.81 -12.17 3.56
N ASP A 134 4.79 -12.86 2.99
CA ASP A 134 5.99 -12.27 2.42
C ASP A 134 6.03 -12.49 0.91
N ILE A 135 5.82 -11.42 0.13
CA ILE A 135 5.90 -11.46 -1.34
C ILE A 135 7.30 -11.03 -1.75
N VAL A 136 8.11 -11.99 -2.18
CA VAL A 136 9.52 -11.80 -2.51
C VAL A 136 9.69 -10.99 -3.80
N ALA A 137 8.90 -11.32 -4.82
CA ALA A 137 8.89 -10.62 -6.11
C ALA A 137 7.52 -10.78 -6.77
N ALA A 138 7.05 -9.72 -7.43
CA ALA A 138 5.84 -9.71 -8.24
C ALA A 138 5.93 -8.58 -9.28
N ASP A 139 5.22 -8.72 -10.39
CA ASP A 139 5.02 -7.67 -11.40
C ASP A 139 3.54 -7.54 -11.76
N ALA A 140 2.91 -6.49 -11.24
CA ALA A 140 1.50 -6.20 -11.43
C ALA A 140 1.23 -5.19 -12.56
N ARG A 141 2.25 -4.70 -13.27
CA ARG A 141 2.10 -3.61 -14.26
C ARG A 141 1.23 -3.98 -15.45
N ALA A 142 1.19 -5.27 -15.80
CA ALA A 142 0.38 -5.79 -16.89
C ALA A 142 -1.13 -5.90 -16.56
N ARG A 143 -1.55 -5.63 -15.31
CA ARG A 143 -2.98 -5.67 -14.94
C ARG A 143 -3.72 -4.48 -15.55
N SER A 144 -4.82 -4.79 -16.25
CA SER A 144 -5.65 -3.81 -16.95
C SER A 144 -6.56 -3.03 -16.01
N ASP A 145 -7.11 -3.69 -14.99
CA ASP A 145 -8.02 -3.06 -14.05
C ASP A 145 -7.25 -2.09 -13.15
N ARG A 146 -7.64 -0.82 -13.20
CA ARG A 146 -6.99 0.29 -12.49
C ARG A 146 -8.04 1.21 -11.89
N PRO A 147 -8.03 1.45 -10.57
CA PRO A 147 -8.77 2.55 -9.98
C PRO A 147 -8.50 3.86 -10.69
N GLN A 148 -9.54 4.66 -10.89
CA GLN A 148 -9.46 5.97 -11.55
C GLN A 148 -10.04 7.04 -10.64
N GLY A 149 -9.28 8.09 -10.38
CA GLY A 149 -9.68 9.17 -9.50
C GLY A 149 -8.66 10.30 -9.50
N PHE A 150 -9.09 11.52 -9.19
CA PHE A 150 -8.19 12.67 -9.04
C PHE A 150 -7.26 12.95 -10.23
N GLY A 151 -7.69 12.59 -11.45
CA GLY A 151 -6.92 12.77 -12.68
C GLY A 151 -5.85 11.71 -12.95
N VAL A 152 -5.84 10.60 -12.20
CA VAL A 152 -4.85 9.54 -12.34
C VAL A 152 -5.47 8.13 -12.29
N HIS A 153 -4.72 7.16 -12.83
CA HIS A 153 -4.95 5.73 -12.76
C HIS A 153 -3.96 5.07 -11.81
N VAL A 154 -4.42 4.13 -10.99
CA VAL A 154 -3.58 3.43 -10.00
C VAL A 154 -3.21 2.05 -10.50
N LEU A 155 -1.91 1.71 -10.51
CA LEU A 155 -1.48 0.34 -10.73
C LEU A 155 -1.76 -0.56 -9.51
N GLN A 156 -2.13 -1.81 -9.78
CA GLN A 156 -2.34 -2.81 -8.73
C GLN A 156 -1.06 -3.14 -7.96
N GLY A 157 -1.25 -3.76 -6.79
CA GLY A 157 -0.17 -4.16 -5.89
C GLY A 157 0.29 -5.60 -6.06
N ALA A 158 1.51 -5.89 -5.58
CA ALA A 158 1.99 -7.25 -5.34
C ALA A 158 1.01 -8.05 -4.45
N PHE A 159 0.50 -7.41 -3.40
CA PHE A 159 -0.73 -7.82 -2.74
C PHE A 159 -1.88 -6.93 -3.19
N THR A 160 -2.98 -7.53 -3.65
CA THR A 160 -4.21 -6.83 -4.04
C THR A 160 -5.41 -7.48 -3.37
N LEU A 161 -6.10 -6.74 -2.50
CA LEU A 161 -7.43 -7.10 -2.01
C LEU A 161 -8.43 -6.05 -2.48
N TRP A 162 -9.34 -6.42 -3.37
CA TRP A 162 -10.24 -5.46 -4.01
C TRP A 162 -11.68 -5.95 -4.06
N ASN A 163 -12.57 -5.22 -3.38
CA ASN A 163 -14.00 -5.33 -3.66
C ASN A 163 -14.36 -4.48 -4.89
N MET A 164 -14.71 -5.13 -6.00
CA MET A 164 -15.07 -4.51 -7.28
C MET A 164 -16.59 -4.50 -7.53
N GLN A 165 -17.39 -4.99 -6.58
CA GLN A 165 -18.84 -5.03 -6.70
C GLN A 165 -19.42 -3.61 -6.77
N GLN A 166 -20.32 -3.35 -7.72
CA GLN A 166 -21.01 -2.05 -7.80
C GLN A 166 -22.10 -1.90 -6.71
N ASP A 167 -22.59 -3.02 -6.17
CA ASP A 167 -23.58 -3.01 -5.09
C ASP A 167 -22.95 -2.54 -3.77
N GLU A 168 -23.44 -1.42 -3.24
CA GLU A 168 -22.98 -0.81 -1.99
C GLU A 168 -23.22 -1.70 -0.75
N ARG A 169 -24.09 -2.70 -0.87
CA ARG A 169 -24.34 -3.71 0.17
C ARG A 169 -23.29 -4.81 0.19
N SER A 170 -22.48 -4.93 -0.86
CA SER A 170 -21.35 -5.85 -0.88
C SER A 170 -20.29 -5.41 0.11
N VAL A 171 -19.90 -6.31 1.00
CA VAL A 171 -18.84 -6.05 1.99
C VAL A 171 -17.84 -7.19 1.97
N VAL A 172 -16.58 -6.85 1.73
CA VAL A 172 -15.43 -7.68 2.08
C VAL A 172 -14.88 -7.16 3.40
N THR A 173 -14.65 -8.07 4.34
CA THR A 173 -14.00 -7.76 5.61
C THR A 173 -12.60 -8.36 5.64
N ALA A 174 -11.67 -7.74 6.38
CA ALA A 174 -10.31 -8.25 6.44
C ALA A 174 -9.60 -7.98 7.78
N ARG A 175 -8.62 -8.85 8.07
CA ARG A 175 -7.56 -8.61 9.03
C ARG A 175 -6.25 -9.01 8.39
N LEU A 176 -5.38 -8.02 8.14
CA LEU A 176 -4.16 -8.18 7.36
C LEU A 176 -2.97 -7.88 8.25
N VAL A 177 -2.19 -8.89 8.61
CA VAL A 177 -1.09 -8.79 9.58
C VAL A 177 0.21 -9.28 8.98
N GLY A 178 1.29 -8.51 9.17
CA GLY A 178 2.63 -8.91 8.76
C GLY A 178 2.82 -9.06 7.25
N LEU A 179 2.21 -8.19 6.44
CA LEU A 179 2.41 -8.20 4.98
C LEU A 179 3.74 -7.54 4.62
N SER A 180 4.60 -8.19 3.84
CA SER A 180 5.84 -7.60 3.30
C SER A 180 5.91 -7.81 1.79
N ALA A 181 6.57 -6.90 1.08
CA ALA A 181 6.68 -6.98 -0.38
C ALA A 181 8.04 -6.44 -0.87
N GLY A 182 8.72 -7.21 -1.72
CA GLY A 182 9.98 -6.82 -2.34
C GLY A 182 11.15 -6.79 -1.35
N ARG A 183 12.32 -6.38 -1.84
CA ARG A 183 13.56 -6.22 -1.07
C ARG A 183 14.27 -4.93 -1.46
N GLU A 184 15.16 -4.46 -0.59
CA GLU A 184 16.11 -3.42 -0.97
C GLU A 184 16.91 -3.86 -2.20
N GLY A 185 16.98 -3.00 -3.21
CA GLY A 185 17.62 -3.32 -4.51
C GLY A 185 16.85 -4.29 -5.41
N ALA A 186 15.74 -4.87 -4.93
CA ALA A 186 14.86 -5.74 -5.73
C ALA A 186 13.37 -5.49 -5.36
N PRO A 187 12.83 -4.31 -5.71
CA PRO A 187 11.44 -3.97 -5.43
C PRO A 187 10.46 -4.81 -6.25
N VAL A 188 9.23 -4.95 -5.76
CA VAL A 188 8.11 -5.42 -6.59
C VAL A 188 7.78 -4.39 -7.66
N ARG A 189 7.21 -4.82 -8.78
CA ARG A 189 6.84 -3.94 -9.90
C ARG A 189 5.35 -3.61 -9.89
N GLY A 190 5.00 -2.33 -9.95
CA GLY A 190 3.66 -1.82 -9.65
C GLY A 190 3.58 -1.31 -8.22
N SER A 191 2.39 -1.30 -7.62
CA SER A 191 2.23 -0.96 -6.20
C SER A 191 2.74 -2.10 -5.29
N GLY A 192 2.99 -1.80 -4.01
CA GLY A 192 3.31 -2.81 -3.00
C GLY A 192 2.07 -3.51 -2.47
N ILE A 193 1.46 -2.93 -1.44
CA ILE A 193 0.26 -3.43 -0.77
C ILE A 193 -0.93 -2.55 -1.15
N PHE A 194 -1.93 -3.16 -1.79
CA PHE A 194 -3.09 -2.47 -2.33
C PHE A 194 -4.38 -3.04 -1.75
N VAL A 195 -5.22 -2.18 -1.15
CA VAL A 195 -6.54 -2.53 -0.63
C VAL A 195 -7.59 -1.53 -1.13
N SER A 196 -8.72 -2.02 -1.65
CA SER A 196 -9.71 -1.14 -2.29
C SER A 196 -11.16 -1.61 -2.15
N GLY A 197 -12.07 -0.64 -2.04
CA GLY A 197 -13.50 -0.80 -2.39
C GLY A 197 -13.78 -0.52 -3.87
N ALA A 198 -15.05 -0.45 -4.26
CA ALA A 198 -15.48 -0.20 -5.64
C ALA A 198 -15.93 1.25 -5.82
N GLY A 199 -15.04 2.10 -6.34
CA GLY A 199 -15.33 3.54 -6.48
C GLY A 199 -15.67 4.18 -5.12
N PHE A 200 -16.21 5.40 -5.13
CA PHE A 200 -16.53 6.10 -3.88
C PHE A 200 -17.86 5.66 -3.25
N THR A 201 -18.71 4.93 -3.97
CA THR A 201 -20.06 4.56 -3.50
C THR A 201 -20.36 3.06 -3.54
N GLY A 202 -19.63 2.26 -4.32
CA GLY A 202 -19.92 0.82 -4.49
C GLY A 202 -19.51 -0.05 -3.30
N GLY A 203 -19.28 -1.33 -3.58
CA GLY A 203 -18.91 -2.36 -2.59
C GLY A 203 -17.74 -1.94 -1.70
N LYS A 204 -17.86 -2.26 -0.41
CA LYS A 204 -16.96 -1.84 0.65
C LYS A 204 -15.88 -2.87 0.91
N LEU A 205 -14.71 -2.38 1.30
CA LEU A 205 -13.71 -3.16 2.01
C LEU A 205 -13.59 -2.60 3.43
N VAL A 206 -13.76 -3.44 4.45
CA VAL A 206 -13.64 -3.03 5.86
C VAL A 206 -12.54 -3.85 6.52
N ALA A 207 -11.45 -3.21 6.90
CA ALA A 207 -10.32 -3.88 7.54
C ALA A 207 -10.11 -3.37 8.97
N ALA A 208 -10.15 -4.28 9.94
CA ALA A 208 -9.88 -3.91 11.33
C ALA A 208 -8.38 -3.59 11.58
N LEU A 209 -7.50 -4.15 10.75
CA LEU A 209 -6.07 -3.91 10.79
C LEU A 209 -5.45 -4.19 9.41
N LEU A 210 -4.60 -3.27 8.96
CA LEU A 210 -3.64 -3.45 7.89
C LEU A 210 -2.24 -3.20 8.44
N GLU A 211 -1.54 -4.27 8.82
CA GLU A 211 -0.16 -4.22 9.31
C GLU A 211 0.82 -4.73 8.24
N THR A 212 1.86 -3.95 7.98
CA THR A 212 2.93 -4.29 7.04
C THR A 212 4.28 -4.33 7.71
N GLY A 213 5.15 -5.24 7.25
CA GLY A 213 6.59 -5.22 7.49
C GLY A 213 7.27 -4.28 6.50
N ALA A 214 8.39 -4.71 5.90
CA ALA A 214 9.09 -3.91 4.91
C ALA A 214 8.41 -4.00 3.53
N VAL A 215 8.32 -2.86 2.85
CA VAL A 215 7.72 -2.76 1.50
C VAL A 215 8.64 -1.95 0.59
N TYR A 216 9.04 -2.57 -0.52
CA TYR A 216 9.88 -1.98 -1.55
C TYR A 216 9.17 -2.11 -2.90
N SER A 217 8.79 -0.98 -3.51
CA SER A 217 8.06 -0.99 -4.79
C SER A 217 8.64 0.00 -5.81
N ASP A 218 8.55 -0.38 -7.08
CA ASP A 218 8.86 0.47 -8.22
C ASP A 218 7.74 0.31 -9.25
N GLY A 219 6.97 1.37 -9.44
CA GLY A 219 5.82 1.37 -10.34
C GLY A 219 6.18 1.08 -11.80
N GLY A 220 7.43 1.31 -12.19
CA GLY A 220 7.88 1.20 -13.58
C GLY A 220 7.12 2.13 -14.52
N ILE A 221 6.65 3.27 -14.01
CA ILE A 221 5.95 4.31 -14.77
C ILE A 221 6.99 5.04 -15.63
N ALA A 222 6.69 5.21 -16.91
CA ALA A 222 7.56 5.93 -17.81
C ALA A 222 7.59 7.44 -17.45
N PRO A 223 8.75 8.11 -17.52
CA PRO A 223 8.81 9.56 -17.39
C PRO A 223 7.86 10.25 -18.39
N GLY A 224 7.15 11.29 -17.93
CA GLY A 224 6.18 12.00 -18.75
C GLY A 224 4.81 11.33 -18.84
N THR A 225 4.51 10.34 -17.99
CA THR A 225 3.16 9.76 -17.81
C THR A 225 2.49 10.34 -16.55
N PRO A 226 1.87 11.54 -16.61
CA PRO A 226 1.36 12.24 -15.43
C PRO A 226 0.07 11.65 -14.86
N ASP A 227 -0.66 10.86 -15.65
CA ASP A 227 -1.97 10.29 -15.35
C ASP A 227 -1.88 8.89 -14.73
N GLN A 228 -0.69 8.44 -14.31
CA GLN A 228 -0.49 7.15 -13.68
C GLN A 228 0.32 7.30 -12.39
N ILE A 229 -0.10 6.57 -11.35
CA ILE A 229 0.57 6.53 -10.05
C ILE A 229 0.66 5.10 -9.50
N THR A 230 1.57 4.88 -8.57
CA THR A 230 1.60 3.68 -7.71
C THR A 230 1.77 4.05 -6.24
N GLY A 231 1.61 3.06 -5.36
CA GLY A 231 1.76 3.23 -3.91
C GLY A 231 2.59 2.12 -3.29
N GLY A 232 3.45 2.43 -2.31
CA GLY A 232 4.03 1.42 -1.42
C GLY A 232 2.94 0.72 -0.62
N VAL A 233 2.14 1.49 0.12
CA VAL A 233 0.89 1.03 0.77
C VAL A 233 -0.26 1.96 0.40
N PHE A 234 -1.33 1.37 -0.15
CA PHE A 234 -2.41 2.12 -0.78
C PHE A 234 -3.78 1.68 -0.27
N THR A 235 -4.53 2.60 0.34
CA THR A 235 -5.94 2.43 0.73
C THR A 235 -6.84 3.20 -0.22
N VAL A 236 -7.60 2.50 -1.06
CA VAL A 236 -8.28 3.09 -2.21
C VAL A 236 -9.80 3.03 -2.10
N PHE A 237 -10.48 4.07 -2.59
CA PHE A 237 -11.94 4.10 -2.76
C PHE A 237 -12.71 3.78 -1.47
N ASN A 238 -13.86 3.09 -1.54
CA ASN A 238 -14.71 2.72 -0.41
C ASN A 238 -14.08 1.66 0.53
N ALA A 239 -12.75 1.72 0.73
CA ALA A 239 -12.05 1.02 1.79
C ALA A 239 -12.13 1.85 3.09
N HIS A 240 -12.54 1.18 4.17
CA HIS A 240 -12.43 1.69 5.53
C HIS A 240 -11.45 0.82 6.32
N VAL A 241 -10.47 1.45 6.96
CA VAL A 241 -9.46 0.75 7.76
C VAL A 241 -9.37 1.37 9.14
N ASP A 242 -9.69 0.61 10.18
CA ASP A 242 -9.65 1.09 11.56
C ASP A 242 -8.21 1.45 11.98
N GLU A 243 -7.25 0.63 11.55
CA GLU A 243 -5.84 0.84 11.84
C GLU A 243 -4.93 0.37 10.70
N VAL A 244 -4.14 1.28 10.17
CA VAL A 244 -2.99 0.96 9.31
C VAL A 244 -1.72 1.10 10.14
N ARG A 245 -0.87 0.08 10.11
CA ARG A 245 0.40 0.05 10.83
C ARG A 245 1.55 -0.38 9.94
N ASN A 246 2.50 0.51 9.70
CA ASN A 246 3.74 0.18 8.99
C ASN A 246 4.83 -0.06 10.03
N ARG A 247 5.21 -1.33 10.21
CA ARG A 247 6.26 -1.79 11.14
C ARG A 247 7.65 -1.73 10.54
N GLY A 248 7.74 -1.96 9.23
CA GLY A 248 8.99 -1.87 8.48
C GLY A 248 9.03 -0.62 7.61
N PRO A 249 10.18 -0.35 6.98
CA PRO A 249 10.32 0.77 6.07
C PRO A 249 9.43 0.57 4.84
N VAL A 250 8.95 1.69 4.29
CA VAL A 250 8.26 1.72 3.01
C VAL A 250 9.07 2.59 2.06
N VAL A 251 9.53 1.98 0.97
CA VAL A 251 10.46 2.59 0.03
C VAL A 251 9.92 2.49 -1.40
N THR A 252 9.86 3.63 -2.09
CA THR A 252 9.48 3.70 -3.50
C THR A 252 10.59 4.27 -4.37
N TYR A 253 10.70 3.77 -5.60
CA TYR A 253 11.81 4.08 -6.50
C TYR A 253 11.40 4.81 -7.79
N GLY A 254 10.18 4.59 -8.29
CA GLY A 254 9.73 5.04 -9.60
C GLY A 254 9.05 6.40 -9.63
N VAL A 255 8.86 6.92 -10.84
CA VAL A 255 8.15 8.18 -11.11
C VAL A 255 6.71 8.07 -10.65
N ASN A 256 6.21 9.09 -9.94
CA ASN A 256 4.85 9.12 -9.39
C ASN A 256 4.52 7.95 -8.45
N ASP A 257 5.54 7.36 -7.82
CA ASP A 257 5.34 6.35 -6.81
C ASP A 257 5.18 7.02 -5.44
N MET A 258 3.96 7.03 -4.94
CA MET A 258 3.65 7.47 -3.59
C MET A 258 4.13 6.41 -2.60
N VAL A 259 4.69 6.82 -1.46
CA VAL A 259 5.09 5.87 -0.42
C VAL A 259 3.84 5.35 0.28
N LEU A 260 3.04 6.26 0.83
CA LEU A 260 1.74 5.99 1.43
C LEU A 260 0.68 6.90 0.78
N ASP A 261 -0.41 6.33 0.29
CA ASP A 261 -1.49 7.07 -0.38
C ASP A 261 -2.86 6.60 0.13
N ASN A 262 -3.70 7.56 0.51
CA ASN A 262 -5.04 7.33 1.03
C ASN A 262 -6.12 8.01 0.19
N TRP A 263 -6.95 7.20 -0.48
CA TRP A 263 -8.22 7.63 -1.08
C TRP A 263 -9.43 7.13 -0.29
N GLY A 264 -9.22 6.25 0.70
CA GLY A 264 -10.25 5.68 1.56
C GLY A 264 -10.45 6.41 2.88
N ASN A 265 -11.04 5.73 3.85
CA ASN A 265 -11.26 6.26 5.20
C ASN A 265 -10.42 5.47 6.21
N VAL A 266 -9.45 6.13 6.85
CA VAL A 266 -8.56 5.51 7.83
C VAL A 266 -8.69 6.20 9.18
N ASP A 267 -9.01 5.43 10.22
CA ASP A 267 -9.13 6.00 11.57
C ASP A 267 -7.76 6.29 12.17
N ARG A 268 -6.84 5.32 12.13
CA ARG A 268 -5.49 5.48 12.66
C ARG A 268 -4.46 4.95 11.69
N TRP A 269 -3.47 5.77 11.36
CA TRP A 269 -2.32 5.36 10.56
C TRP A 269 -1.05 5.62 11.36
N THR A 270 -0.35 4.55 11.76
CA THR A 270 0.92 4.65 12.50
C THR A 270 2.06 4.05 11.68
N VAL A 271 3.13 4.81 11.53
CA VAL A 271 4.36 4.39 10.85
C VAL A 271 5.50 4.41 11.88
N GLU A 272 6.19 3.28 12.03
CA GLU A 272 7.27 3.11 13.00
C GLU A 272 8.65 3.36 12.40
N GLU A 273 8.83 3.03 11.12
CA GLU A 273 10.10 3.10 10.41
C GLU A 273 10.10 4.13 9.27
N LYS A 274 11.27 4.39 8.71
CA LYS A 274 11.50 5.44 7.72
C LYS A 274 10.62 5.27 6.46
N LEU A 275 10.10 6.39 5.96
CA LEU A 275 9.45 6.48 4.66
C LEU A 275 10.43 7.09 3.65
N THR A 276 10.59 6.46 2.49
CA THR A 276 11.55 6.94 1.49
C THR A 276 11.00 6.88 0.07
N SER A 277 11.13 7.99 -0.67
CA SER A 277 10.82 8.05 -2.10
C SER A 277 12.02 8.56 -2.88
N TYR A 278 12.50 7.78 -3.85
CA TYR A 278 13.60 8.20 -4.73
C TYR A 278 13.11 8.83 -6.04
N GLY A 279 11.94 8.41 -6.53
CA GLY A 279 11.45 8.81 -7.84
C GLY A 279 10.90 10.24 -7.91
N PRO A 280 10.97 10.88 -9.09
CA PRO A 280 10.33 12.18 -9.34
C PRO A 280 8.84 12.18 -8.99
N SER A 281 8.36 13.30 -8.44
CA SER A 281 6.98 13.50 -8.00
C SER A 281 6.43 12.49 -6.99
N GLY A 282 7.28 11.64 -6.40
CA GLY A 282 6.88 10.76 -5.32
C GLY A 282 6.56 11.54 -4.04
N ILE A 283 5.67 10.99 -3.21
CA ILE A 283 5.20 11.65 -1.99
C ILE A 283 5.30 10.69 -0.80
N GLY A 284 5.87 11.14 0.32
CA GLY A 284 6.00 10.33 1.53
C GLY A 284 4.64 9.94 2.12
N PHE A 285 3.72 10.89 2.23
CA PHE A 285 2.31 10.60 2.54
C PHE A 285 1.39 11.57 1.79
N VAL A 286 0.39 11.04 1.08
CA VAL A 286 -0.63 11.84 0.40
C VAL A 286 -2.03 11.43 0.81
N ASN A 287 -2.89 12.42 1.05
CA ASN A 287 -4.29 12.21 1.40
C ASN A 287 -5.24 12.81 0.37
N PHE A 288 -6.26 12.03 0.03
CA PHE A 288 -7.37 12.41 -0.83
C PHE A 288 -8.75 12.25 -0.17
N ASN A 289 -8.84 11.65 1.03
CA ASN A 289 -10.10 11.44 1.70
C ASN A 289 -9.95 11.59 3.23
N ILE A 290 -10.36 10.63 4.06
CA ILE A 290 -10.38 10.83 5.52
C ILE A 290 -9.22 10.10 6.18
N VAL A 291 -8.46 10.82 7.00
CA VAL A 291 -7.55 10.24 8.00
C VAL A 291 -7.79 10.91 9.35
N ASN A 292 -8.28 10.18 10.34
CA ASN A 292 -8.54 10.79 11.65
C ASN A 292 -7.24 11.07 12.43
N THR A 293 -6.29 10.14 12.42
CA THR A 293 -4.97 10.32 13.05
C THR A 293 -3.88 9.65 12.23
N LEU A 294 -2.88 10.43 11.81
CA LEU A 294 -1.64 9.99 11.20
C LEU A 294 -0.48 10.28 12.16
N LYS A 295 0.34 9.26 12.45
CA LYS A 295 1.58 9.39 13.22
C LYS A 295 2.72 8.71 12.50
N VAL A 296 3.74 9.47 12.10
CA VAL A 296 4.96 8.95 11.50
C VAL A 296 6.11 9.19 12.46
N ARG A 297 6.58 8.11 13.10
CA ARG A 297 7.55 8.16 14.22
C ARG A 297 9.00 8.22 13.78
N ALA A 298 9.26 7.97 12.51
CA ALA A 298 10.56 8.05 11.88
C ALA A 298 10.55 9.11 10.76
N PRO A 299 11.72 9.49 10.23
CA PRO A 299 11.80 10.50 9.18
C PRO A 299 11.06 10.11 7.90
N ILE A 300 10.49 11.12 7.24
CA ILE A 300 10.10 11.06 5.83
C ILE A 300 11.22 11.71 5.01
N GLU A 301 11.75 10.99 4.03
CA GLU A 301 12.75 11.51 3.09
C GLU A 301 12.32 11.30 1.63
N THR A 302 12.31 12.36 0.84
CA THR A 302 12.04 12.27 -0.60
C THR A 302 13.11 12.94 -1.43
N PHE A 303 13.51 12.33 -2.54
CA PHE A 303 14.69 12.73 -3.30
C PHE A 303 14.42 13.19 -4.74
N GLY A 304 13.24 12.88 -5.28
CA GLY A 304 12.91 13.19 -6.66
C GLY A 304 12.52 14.65 -6.88
N ALA A 305 12.78 15.17 -8.09
CA ALA A 305 12.27 16.47 -8.50
C ALA A 305 10.74 16.54 -8.33
N GLY A 306 10.25 17.65 -7.76
CA GLY A 306 8.84 17.85 -7.50
C GLY A 306 8.23 16.94 -6.43
N ALA A 307 9.03 16.17 -5.69
CA ALA A 307 8.57 15.27 -4.64
C ALA A 307 8.00 16.02 -3.43
N ARG A 308 7.27 15.33 -2.56
CA ARG A 308 6.73 15.93 -1.33
C ARG A 308 6.89 15.05 -0.11
N GLY A 309 7.05 15.65 1.06
CA GLY A 309 7.05 14.91 2.32
C GLY A 309 5.63 14.50 2.69
N PHE A 310 4.76 15.49 2.90
CA PHE A 310 3.36 15.31 3.23
C PHE A 310 2.46 16.24 2.41
N ASN A 311 1.32 15.72 1.93
CA ASN A 311 0.41 16.52 1.14
C ASN A 311 -1.07 16.15 1.32
N VAL A 312 -1.94 17.15 1.48
CA VAL A 312 -3.39 16.97 1.58
C VAL A 312 -4.07 17.60 0.37
N TYR A 313 -4.48 16.76 -0.59
CA TYR A 313 -5.07 17.19 -1.85
C TYR A 313 -6.60 17.26 -1.83
N ALA A 314 -7.24 16.37 -1.08
CA ALA A 314 -8.68 16.27 -0.92
C ALA A 314 -9.00 15.67 0.47
N GLY A 315 -10.26 15.78 0.89
CA GLY A 315 -10.73 15.26 2.17
C GLY A 315 -10.16 16.01 3.37
N THR A 316 -9.98 15.32 4.50
CA THR A 316 -9.52 15.93 5.76
C THR A 316 -8.57 15.04 6.53
N VAL A 317 -7.69 15.68 7.30
CA VAL A 317 -6.82 15.01 8.26
C VAL A 317 -7.06 15.61 9.65
N GLY A 318 -7.44 14.79 10.62
CA GLY A 318 -7.71 15.25 11.99
C GLY A 318 -6.42 15.66 12.71
N LEU A 319 -5.49 14.71 12.85
CA LEU A 319 -4.14 14.94 13.37
C LEU A 319 -3.11 14.35 12.40
N ALA A 320 -2.09 15.13 12.05
CA ALA A 320 -0.88 14.67 11.40
C ALA A 320 0.32 14.98 12.31
N GLU A 321 1.00 13.94 12.77
CA GLU A 321 2.15 14.04 13.67
C GLU A 321 3.37 13.37 13.01
N PHE A 322 4.45 14.14 12.84
CA PHE A 322 5.65 13.70 12.18
C PHE A 322 6.86 13.87 13.08
N ASP A 323 7.78 12.92 12.99
CA ASP A 323 9.09 13.05 13.57
C ASP A 323 9.93 14.13 12.86
N ARG A 324 10.29 13.91 11.58
CA ARG A 324 11.01 14.86 10.72
C ARG A 324 10.55 14.70 9.28
N VAL A 325 10.56 15.79 8.52
CA VAL A 325 10.30 15.76 7.08
C VAL A 325 11.45 16.42 6.34
N THR A 326 12.06 15.68 5.42
CA THR A 326 13.13 16.20 4.57
C THR A 326 12.85 15.90 3.11
N THR A 327 12.96 16.91 2.25
CA THR A 327 12.77 16.73 0.81
C THR A 327 13.91 17.34 0.01
N HIS A 328 14.30 16.68 -1.07
CA HIS A 328 15.41 17.09 -1.92
C HIS A 328 14.95 17.28 -3.37
N ALA A 329 15.76 18.04 -4.12
CA ALA A 329 15.59 18.43 -5.50
C ALA A 329 14.62 19.61 -5.75
N ASN A 330 14.70 20.14 -6.98
CA ASN A 330 13.94 21.32 -7.37
C ASN A 330 12.42 21.06 -7.33
N GLY A 331 11.68 22.02 -6.81
CA GLY A 331 10.24 21.94 -6.62
C GLY A 331 9.78 20.95 -5.56
N ALA A 332 10.69 20.43 -4.73
CA ALA A 332 10.35 19.48 -3.67
C ALA A 332 9.79 20.18 -2.43
N VAL A 333 8.56 19.85 -2.05
CA VAL A 333 7.85 20.54 -0.96
C VAL A 333 7.81 19.68 0.29
N GLY A 334 8.26 20.21 1.42
CA GLY A 334 8.22 19.50 2.71
C GLY A 334 6.79 19.12 3.08
N ILE A 335 5.95 20.11 3.36
CA ILE A 335 4.55 19.93 3.72
C ILE A 335 3.67 20.86 2.88
N GLN A 336 2.65 20.30 2.22
CA GLN A 336 1.66 21.07 1.46
C GLN A 336 0.23 20.79 1.91
N ILE A 337 -0.50 21.84 2.30
CA ILE A 337 -1.88 21.74 2.77
C ILE A 337 -2.77 22.48 1.79
N SER A 338 -3.59 21.74 1.03
CA SER A 338 -4.55 22.31 0.08
C SER A 338 -6.02 22.10 0.49
N GLN A 339 -6.26 21.49 1.66
CA GLN A 339 -7.58 21.31 2.26
C GLN A 339 -7.51 21.51 3.78
N PRO A 340 -8.65 21.72 4.45
CA PRO A 340 -8.69 21.85 5.90
C PRO A 340 -8.19 20.61 6.66
N ILE A 341 -7.29 20.84 7.61
CA ILE A 341 -6.83 19.85 8.58
C ILE A 341 -7.08 20.35 10.01
N GLY A 342 -7.11 19.43 10.98
CA GLY A 342 -7.15 19.75 12.40
C GLY A 342 -5.79 20.27 12.87
N ARG A 343 -4.91 19.35 13.27
CA ARG A 343 -3.61 19.68 13.88
C ARG A 343 -2.45 19.06 13.09
N LEU A 344 -1.40 19.86 12.87
CA LEU A 344 -0.10 19.40 12.38
C LEU A 344 0.94 19.56 13.50
N VAL A 345 1.67 18.49 13.79
CA VAL A 345 2.79 18.48 14.74
C VAL A 345 4.02 17.93 14.04
N VAL A 346 5.16 18.61 14.14
CA VAL A 346 6.46 18.12 13.65
C VAL A 346 7.52 18.32 14.73
N HIS A 347 8.22 17.26 15.13
CA HIS A 347 9.10 17.28 16.31
C HIS A 347 10.52 17.77 16.02
N ARG A 348 11.08 17.41 14.85
CA ARG A 348 12.49 17.67 14.48
C ARG A 348 12.63 18.47 13.19
N GLY A 349 11.64 19.31 12.92
CA GLY A 349 11.65 20.30 11.84
C GLY A 349 11.28 19.75 10.48
N VAL A 350 11.11 20.70 9.56
CA VAL A 350 10.92 20.45 8.12
C VAL A 350 12.04 21.13 7.36
N GLU A 351 12.72 20.38 6.52
CA GLU A 351 13.91 20.84 5.80
C GLU A 351 13.82 20.50 4.32
N THR A 352 14.10 21.48 3.46
CA THR A 352 14.03 21.28 2.01
C THR A 352 15.27 21.78 1.28
N PHE A 353 15.69 20.99 0.29
CA PHE A 353 16.84 21.27 -0.56
C PHE A 353 16.42 21.38 -2.02
N GLY A 354 16.87 22.44 -2.70
CA GLY A 354 16.56 22.69 -4.11
C GLY A 354 15.95 24.07 -4.34
N GLY A 355 15.80 24.44 -5.61
CA GLY A 355 15.15 25.67 -6.05
C GLY A 355 13.76 25.41 -6.63
N THR A 356 13.38 26.20 -7.64
CA THR A 356 12.12 26.01 -8.37
C THR A 356 12.25 24.93 -9.44
N GLY A 357 11.27 24.04 -9.54
CA GLY A 357 11.29 22.91 -10.47
C GLY A 357 9.89 22.47 -10.89
N ASP A 358 9.83 21.55 -11.85
CA ASP A 358 8.58 20.92 -12.26
C ASP A 358 8.11 19.93 -11.19
N SER A 359 6.80 19.93 -10.93
CA SER A 359 6.15 19.04 -10.00
C SER A 359 4.77 18.62 -10.51
N LEU A 360 4.43 17.35 -10.33
CA LEU A 360 3.10 16.84 -10.64
C LEU A 360 2.12 17.18 -9.51
N VAL A 361 0.97 17.74 -9.89
CA VAL A 361 -0.16 18.03 -9.00
C VAL A 361 -1.43 17.49 -9.64
N LYS A 362 -2.00 16.41 -9.06
CA LYS A 362 -3.27 15.81 -9.52
C LYS A 362 -3.32 15.59 -11.05
N GLY A 363 -2.26 15.00 -11.61
CA GLY A 363 -2.16 14.74 -13.05
C GLY A 363 -1.68 15.92 -13.92
N VAL A 364 -1.31 17.07 -13.33
CA VAL A 364 -0.87 18.27 -14.06
C VAL A 364 0.53 18.71 -13.63
N VAL A 365 1.43 18.97 -14.58
CA VAL A 365 2.79 19.47 -14.30
C VAL A 365 2.77 20.99 -14.10
N MET A 366 3.37 21.47 -13.02
CA MET A 366 3.50 22.90 -12.73
C MET A 366 4.83 23.23 -12.03
N LYS A 367 5.24 24.51 -12.07
CA LYS A 367 6.45 24.98 -11.37
C LYS A 367 6.16 25.25 -9.90
N LEU A 368 6.90 24.63 -9.00
CA LEU A 368 6.87 24.87 -7.55
C LEU A 368 8.27 25.19 -7.03
N ALA A 369 8.35 25.98 -5.97
CA ALA A 369 9.58 26.17 -5.20
C ALA A 369 9.80 25.02 -4.22
N ALA A 370 11.05 24.68 -3.91
CA ALA A 370 11.36 23.65 -2.93
C ALA A 370 11.16 24.15 -1.48
N ILE A 371 9.91 24.31 -1.07
CA ILE A 371 9.52 25.02 0.15
C ILE A 371 9.22 24.08 1.32
N ALA A 372 9.57 24.48 2.55
CA ALA A 372 9.34 23.65 3.73
C ALA A 372 7.85 23.54 4.11
N LEU A 373 7.13 24.66 4.20
CA LEU A 373 5.69 24.66 4.50
C LEU A 373 4.91 25.49 3.48
N SER A 374 3.90 24.89 2.85
CA SER A 374 3.02 25.57 1.89
C SER A 374 1.55 25.37 2.26
N ILE A 375 0.85 26.43 2.63
CA ILE A 375 -0.61 26.44 2.76
C ILE A 375 -1.22 27.06 1.50
N LYS A 376 -1.84 26.24 0.66
CA LYS A 376 -2.42 26.66 -0.62
C LYS A 376 -3.81 27.30 -0.41
N PRO A 377 -4.38 28.00 -1.43
CA PRO A 377 -5.76 28.47 -1.38
C PRO A 377 -6.73 27.33 -1.04
N GLY A 378 -7.67 27.59 -0.12
CA GLY A 378 -8.59 26.58 0.40
C GLY A 378 -8.01 25.65 1.47
N GLY A 379 -6.68 25.63 1.65
CA GLY A 379 -6.01 24.95 2.74
C GLY A 379 -6.17 25.70 4.06
N SER A 380 -6.36 24.96 5.15
CA SER A 380 -6.33 25.55 6.48
C SER A 380 -5.91 24.54 7.54
N ALA A 381 -5.44 25.03 8.68
CA ALA A 381 -5.13 24.22 9.85
C ALA A 381 -5.65 24.89 11.13
N GLN A 382 -6.25 24.13 12.04
CA GLN A 382 -6.63 24.65 13.35
C GLN A 382 -5.38 25.01 14.17
N ALA A 383 -4.38 24.12 14.17
CA ALA A 383 -3.09 24.37 14.79
C ALA A 383 -1.94 23.73 14.00
N ILE A 384 -0.82 24.44 13.92
CA ILE A 384 0.46 23.93 13.44
C ILE A 384 1.52 24.21 14.51
N GLU A 385 2.17 23.14 14.96
CA GLU A 385 3.24 23.15 15.96
C GLU A 385 4.46 22.45 15.36
N ILE A 386 5.51 23.21 15.07
CA ILE A 386 6.75 22.68 14.46
C ILE A 386 7.91 23.01 15.38
N ASP A 387 8.43 21.99 16.04
CA ASP A 387 9.72 22.04 16.73
C ASP A 387 10.85 21.79 15.71
N GLY A 388 12.07 22.22 16.01
CA GLY A 388 13.23 22.06 15.12
C GLY A 388 13.28 23.00 13.90
N GLY A 389 12.23 23.77 13.64
CA GLY A 389 12.20 24.88 12.68
C GLY A 389 11.77 24.51 11.26
N LEU A 390 11.67 25.55 10.44
CA LEU A 390 11.41 25.46 8.99
C LEU A 390 12.63 25.98 8.25
N THR A 391 13.33 25.10 7.53
CA THR A 391 14.58 25.46 6.84
C THR A 391 14.49 25.16 5.34
N THR A 392 14.77 26.18 4.53
CA THR A 392 14.96 26.03 3.08
C THR A 392 16.41 26.34 2.72
N HIS A 393 16.98 25.53 1.85
CA HIS A 393 18.36 25.70 1.39
C HIS A 393 18.46 26.37 0.02
N GLY A 394 17.41 26.30 -0.81
CA GLY A 394 17.39 26.97 -2.12
C GLY A 394 17.64 28.47 -2.07
N GLU A 395 18.45 28.97 -3.01
CA GLU A 395 18.65 30.41 -3.17
C GLU A 395 17.31 31.11 -3.48
N GLY A 396 16.99 32.15 -2.70
CA GLY A 396 15.74 32.90 -2.84
C GLY A 396 14.48 32.14 -2.45
N VAL A 397 14.58 30.92 -1.90
CA VAL A 397 13.41 30.13 -1.48
C VAL A 397 13.05 30.46 -0.03
N ALA A 398 11.89 31.07 0.17
CA ALA A 398 11.34 31.32 1.49
C ALA A 398 10.96 29.99 2.19
N PRO A 399 11.10 29.88 3.52
CA PRO A 399 10.75 28.66 4.27
C PRO A 399 9.25 28.36 4.33
N MET A 400 8.40 29.36 4.06
CA MET A 400 6.95 29.22 4.14
C MET A 400 6.19 30.05 3.09
N GLU A 401 5.16 29.45 2.50
CA GLU A 401 4.15 30.09 1.65
C GLU A 401 2.79 29.95 2.34
N LEU A 402 2.09 31.08 2.54
CA LEU A 402 0.81 31.12 3.24
C LEU A 402 -0.24 31.85 2.38
N HIS A 403 -1.06 31.07 1.69
CA HIS A 403 -2.22 31.54 0.92
C HIS A 403 -3.57 31.10 1.52
N GLY A 404 -3.53 30.19 2.50
CA GLY A 404 -4.69 29.77 3.27
C GLY A 404 -4.69 30.33 4.70
N ALA A 405 -5.33 29.62 5.63
CA ALA A 405 -5.50 30.10 7.01
C ALA A 405 -4.88 29.14 8.04
N ILE A 406 -4.27 29.70 9.09
CA ILE A 406 -3.80 28.94 10.24
C ILE A 406 -4.38 29.58 11.49
N GLY A 407 -5.04 28.78 12.35
CA GLY A 407 -5.59 29.28 13.62
C GLY A 407 -4.48 29.58 14.63
N THR A 408 -3.76 28.55 15.06
CA THR A 408 -2.57 28.67 15.93
C THR A 408 -1.33 28.25 15.18
N PHE A 409 -0.29 29.09 15.19
CA PHE A 409 1.00 28.78 14.56
C PHE A 409 2.14 28.95 15.57
N LYS A 410 2.86 27.86 15.83
CA LYS A 410 4.03 27.85 16.71
C LYS A 410 5.18 27.16 16.00
N VAL A 411 6.32 27.86 15.91
CA VAL A 411 7.55 27.30 15.34
C VAL A 411 8.68 27.49 16.35
N GLY A 412 9.12 26.39 16.98
CA GLY A 412 10.37 26.31 17.71
C GLY A 412 11.55 26.18 16.73
N GLY A 413 12.72 26.73 17.05
CA GLY A 413 13.90 26.69 16.15
C GLY A 413 13.91 27.75 15.03
N GLY A 414 12.78 28.43 14.79
CA GLY A 414 12.69 29.57 13.87
C GLY A 414 12.42 29.20 12.40
N LEU A 415 12.38 30.23 11.55
CA LEU A 415 12.26 30.10 10.10
C LEU A 415 13.56 30.58 9.45
N ALA A 416 14.19 29.75 8.62
CA ALA A 416 15.46 30.05 7.99
C ALA A 416 15.45 29.78 6.48
N ALA A 417 15.81 30.81 5.69
CA ALA A 417 16.22 30.66 4.30
C ALA A 417 17.76 30.65 4.26
N ALA A 418 18.37 29.48 4.27
CA ALA A 418 19.82 29.32 4.40
C ALA A 418 20.58 29.70 3.11
N GLY A 419 19.93 29.71 1.94
CA GLY A 419 20.49 30.20 0.68
C GLY A 419 21.66 29.37 0.10
N GLY A 420 21.93 28.19 0.64
CA GLY A 420 22.87 27.22 0.08
C GLY A 420 22.16 26.28 -0.89
N GLY A 421 22.10 26.62 -2.19
CA GLY A 421 21.52 25.73 -3.21
C GLY A 421 22.09 24.29 -3.19
N PHE A 422 21.43 23.35 -3.89
CA PHE A 422 21.80 21.93 -3.91
C PHE A 422 23.27 21.67 -4.31
N ASP A 423 23.88 22.56 -5.10
CA ASP A 423 25.27 22.44 -5.57
C ASP A 423 26.34 22.78 -4.52
N LYS A 424 25.94 23.22 -3.31
CA LYS A 424 26.84 23.63 -2.22
C LYS A 424 26.87 22.67 -1.03
N ILE A 425 26.22 21.51 -1.14
CA ILE A 425 26.14 20.43 -0.14
C ILE A 425 26.54 19.13 -0.83
#